data_AF-A0A0G4G696-F1
#
_entry.id   AF-A0A0G4G696-F1
#
_cell.length_a   1.000
_cell.length_b   1.000
_cell.length_c   1.000
_cell.angle_alpha   90.00
_cell.angle_beta   90.00
_cell.angle_gamma   90.00
#
_symmetry.space_group_name_H-M   'P 1'
#
loop_
_entity.id
_entity.type
_entity.pdbx_description
1 polymer ?
#
loop_
_entity_poly.entity_id
_entity_poly.type
_entity_poly.pdbx_seq_one_letter_code
_entity_poly.pdbx_strand_id
1 'polypeptide(L)'
;MASLLSPFPLVRAFGRTPFELGFSQGSLLKDRIAKVSAWYLDDLFQSRWKIPVLDMQRQAEAMREQIRLFDGALMNEIEGVAAGAGVDVWRVLALNCRTEILNRRKNEHKGPPPPPPPSHQNKEKKEEPGSEGCTTIGFPSLSLLCQNWDWDCNLEALLVILKLTRLAPSEGGRLTSQGEEVEVDGDTQELMERGAAAEVVVRQQGRLDPSFASSSHMIEKREDTTEATACLQKWRQRPNPTIIAEPGIIGKMGMNSAGVAVTLNFLSQGRVGDPGAVSVPVHVLLRGALEAPSAAAAQKRMELEGRHREGGGACRRSSNSCIGCVDREGGGWFAEMAGEDVDFLAAWNPETSPAGQHGGGSSTAGNDSHPVLLHTNHYLSKQLLKILEGDEKAQGSQSSQSRMRRAVQKCDSASREGLLKRNQDNGVGPDSGGVDAAASVREFCWELLRERREEDSWPVCREYLPDENGLLAGTVCTVAFDCRSGTLSVCRGNRSGQGDRVSGDGSRAGIQLIMTT
;
A
#
# COMPACT_ATOMS: atom_id res chain seq x y z
N MET A 1 -26.52 4.16 19.19
CA MET A 1 -25.78 3.28 18.27
C MET A 1 -25.66 3.98 16.92
N ALA A 2 -24.67 4.86 16.78
CA ALA A 2 -24.46 5.63 15.56
C ALA A 2 -23.50 4.88 14.62
N SER A 3 -24.03 4.57 13.43
CA SER A 3 -23.37 4.20 12.16
C SER A 3 -22.30 3.09 12.17
N LEU A 4 -22.77 1.85 12.01
CA LEU A 4 -22.00 0.69 11.53
C LEU A 4 -21.68 0.77 10.01
N LEU A 5 -21.93 1.93 9.38
CA LEU A 5 -21.72 2.21 7.95
C LEU A 5 -20.65 3.29 7.73
N SER A 6 -19.90 3.68 8.77
CA SER A 6 -18.96 4.79 8.62
C SER A 6 -17.79 4.40 7.72
N PRO A 7 -17.56 5.16 6.63
CA PRO A 7 -16.47 4.92 5.71
C PRO A 7 -15.10 5.01 6.39
N PHE A 8 -14.04 4.42 5.81
CA PHE A 8 -12.68 4.74 6.24
C PHE A 8 -12.50 6.27 6.19
N PRO A 9 -12.02 6.93 7.27
CA PRO A 9 -11.91 8.39 7.27
C PRO A 9 -11.05 8.86 6.11
N LEU A 10 -11.56 9.81 5.33
CA LEU A 10 -10.78 10.53 4.33
C LEU A 10 -10.08 11.71 5.01
N VAL A 11 -8.75 11.67 5.04
CA VAL A 11 -7.91 12.73 5.58
C VAL A 11 -7.13 13.37 4.43
N ARG A 12 -7.12 14.69 4.38
CA ARG A 12 -6.39 15.48 3.38
C ARG A 12 -5.23 16.18 4.07
N ALA A 13 -4.01 15.85 3.67
CA ALA A 13 -2.81 16.48 4.18
C ALA A 13 -2.13 17.29 3.07
N PHE A 14 -1.54 18.41 3.45
CA PHE A 14 -0.98 19.39 2.53
C PHE A 14 0.39 19.83 3.00
N GLY A 15 1.28 20.16 2.06
CA GLY A 15 2.59 20.72 2.40
C GLY A 15 3.27 21.36 1.20
N ARG A 16 4.05 22.41 1.44
CA ARG A 16 4.90 23.07 0.43
C ARG A 16 6.27 22.42 0.36
N THR A 17 6.67 21.69 1.40
CA THR A 17 7.88 20.87 1.50
C THR A 17 7.53 19.44 1.92
N PRO A 18 8.45 18.47 1.72
CA PRO A 18 8.21 17.10 2.20
C PRO A 18 8.00 17.03 3.72
N PHE A 19 8.76 17.81 4.49
CA PHE A 19 8.61 17.87 5.95
C PHE A 19 7.25 18.44 6.35
N GLU A 20 6.80 19.54 5.75
CA GLU A 20 5.48 20.12 6.01
C GLU A 20 4.34 19.15 5.67
N LEU A 21 4.46 18.43 4.55
CA LEU A 21 3.47 17.42 4.17
C LEU A 21 3.42 16.29 5.21
N GLY A 22 4.58 15.85 5.70
CA GLY A 22 4.67 14.89 6.80
C GLY A 22 4.07 15.44 8.09
N PHE A 23 4.42 16.67 8.47
CA PHE A 23 3.91 17.34 9.67
C PHE A 23 2.38 17.44 9.64
N SER A 24 1.81 17.85 8.51
CA SER A 24 0.35 17.89 8.31
C SER A 24 -0.29 16.52 8.55
N GLN A 25 0.26 15.44 7.99
CA GLN A 25 -0.21 14.08 8.26
C GLN A 25 -0.12 13.72 9.75
N GLY A 26 1.06 13.96 10.35
CA GLY A 26 1.33 13.66 11.74
C GLY A 26 0.36 14.34 12.69
N SER A 27 0.10 15.63 12.47
CA SER A 27 -0.80 16.42 13.32
C SER A 27 -2.26 16.01 13.16
N LEU A 28 -2.73 15.78 11.93
CA LEU A 28 -4.11 15.35 11.67
C LEU A 28 -4.40 13.94 12.20
N LEU A 29 -3.39 13.08 12.25
CA LEU A 29 -3.53 11.67 12.60
C LEU A 29 -2.88 11.30 13.94
N LYS A 30 -2.50 12.28 14.76
CA LYS A 30 -1.74 12.09 16.02
C LYS A 30 -2.22 10.91 16.87
N ASP A 31 -3.51 10.89 17.20
CA ASP A 31 -4.09 9.85 18.06
C ASP A 31 -4.10 8.47 17.39
N ARG A 32 -4.29 8.43 16.06
CA ARG A 32 -4.27 7.17 15.31
C ARG A 32 -2.84 6.63 15.15
N ILE A 33 -1.87 7.51 14.90
CA ILE A 33 -0.45 7.15 14.84
C ILE A 33 0.01 6.57 16.18
N ALA A 34 -0.38 7.19 17.30
CA ALA A 34 -0.07 6.66 18.63
C ALA A 34 -0.65 5.24 18.84
N LYS A 35 -1.90 5.00 18.42
CA LYS A 35 -2.54 3.67 18.51
C LYS A 35 -1.89 2.63 17.60
N VAL A 36 -1.59 2.98 16.36
CA VAL A 36 -0.89 2.08 15.41
C VAL A 36 0.52 1.77 15.92
N SER A 37 1.25 2.78 16.41
CA SER A 37 2.59 2.60 16.99
C SER A 37 2.54 1.69 18.22
N ALA A 38 1.61 1.91 19.14
CA ALA A 38 1.46 1.07 20.33
C ALA A 38 1.10 -0.37 19.96
N TRP A 39 0.20 -0.56 18.99
CA TRP A 39 -0.16 -1.89 18.51
C TRP A 39 1.02 -2.65 17.90
N TYR A 40 1.76 -2.04 16.97
CA TYR A 40 2.87 -2.73 16.32
C TYR A 40 4.08 -2.89 17.23
N LEU A 41 4.55 -1.80 17.83
CA LEU A 41 5.85 -1.78 18.48
C LEU A 41 5.73 -2.34 19.90
N ASP A 42 4.71 -1.90 20.65
CA ASP A 42 4.60 -2.23 22.07
C ASP A 42 3.84 -3.56 22.28
N ASP A 43 2.70 -3.79 21.62
CA ASP A 43 1.97 -5.08 21.74
C ASP A 43 2.60 -6.18 20.86
N LEU A 44 2.55 -6.04 19.54
CA LEU A 44 2.93 -7.11 18.63
C LEU A 44 4.43 -7.44 18.74
N PHE A 45 5.32 -6.46 18.53
CA PHE A 45 6.75 -6.71 18.44
C PHE A 45 7.38 -6.94 19.81
N GLN A 46 7.14 -6.03 20.77
CA GLN A 46 7.72 -6.16 22.11
C GLN A 46 6.99 -7.20 22.96
N SER A 47 5.67 -7.09 23.13
CA SER A 47 4.96 -7.94 24.11
C SER A 47 4.72 -9.36 23.63
N ARG A 48 4.19 -9.56 22.43
CA ARG A 48 3.91 -10.91 21.89
C ARG A 48 5.17 -11.55 21.34
N TRP A 49 5.98 -10.79 20.62
CA TRP A 49 7.10 -11.34 19.84
C TRP A 49 8.48 -11.16 20.48
N LYS A 50 8.54 -10.47 21.63
CA LYS A 50 9.72 -10.34 22.48
C LYS A 50 10.92 -9.68 21.78
N ILE A 51 10.67 -8.81 20.81
CA ILE A 51 11.71 -7.99 20.17
C ILE A 51 12.03 -6.82 21.12
N PRO A 52 13.29 -6.66 21.59
CA PRO A 52 13.64 -5.53 22.43
C PRO A 52 13.47 -4.19 21.71
N VAL A 53 12.97 -3.17 22.42
CA VAL A 53 12.76 -1.81 21.88
C VAL A 53 14.03 -1.24 21.27
N LEU A 54 15.16 -1.44 21.94
CA LEU A 54 16.45 -0.96 21.45
C LEU A 54 16.86 -1.61 20.13
N ASP A 55 16.50 -2.88 19.91
CA ASP A 55 16.79 -3.57 18.66
C ASP A 55 15.87 -3.10 17.54
N MET A 56 14.58 -2.87 17.82
CA MET A 56 13.67 -2.25 16.86
C MET A 56 14.17 -0.87 16.43
N GLN A 57 14.57 -0.05 17.38
CA GLN A 57 15.14 1.28 17.13
C GLN A 57 16.41 1.20 16.29
N ARG A 58 17.37 0.34 16.66
CA ARG A 58 18.62 0.14 15.90
C ARG A 58 18.34 -0.32 14.46
N GLN A 59 17.42 -1.27 14.28
CA GLN A 59 17.06 -1.78 12.96
C GLN A 59 16.39 -0.71 12.09
N ALA A 60 15.45 0.05 12.66
CA ALA A 60 14.80 1.16 11.96
C ALA A 60 15.81 2.24 11.56
N GLU A 61 16.63 2.70 12.51
CA GLU A 61 17.63 3.76 12.27
C GLU A 61 18.71 3.34 11.28
N ALA A 62 19.08 2.06 11.22
CA ALA A 62 20.00 1.56 10.20
C ALA A 62 19.50 1.87 8.77
N MET A 63 18.18 1.83 8.53
CA MET A 63 17.58 2.05 7.20
C MET A 63 17.51 3.51 6.78
N ARG A 64 17.69 4.45 7.71
CA ARG A 64 17.57 5.90 7.46
C ARG A 64 18.43 6.36 6.27
N GLU A 65 19.68 5.90 6.21
CA GLU A 65 20.59 6.32 5.13
C GLU A 65 20.17 5.75 3.77
N GLN A 66 19.68 4.50 3.73
CA GLN A 66 19.19 3.93 2.48
C GLN A 66 17.94 4.65 1.98
N ILE A 67 17.03 5.07 2.87
CA ILE A 67 15.88 5.90 2.51
C ILE A 67 16.34 7.24 1.94
N ARG A 68 17.34 7.88 2.56
CA ARG A 68 17.89 9.16 2.07
C ARG A 68 18.54 9.04 0.70
N LEU A 69 19.32 7.98 0.49
CA LEU A 69 19.98 7.69 -0.79
C LEU A 69 18.96 7.38 -1.89
N PHE A 70 17.88 6.67 -1.55
CA PHE A 70 16.78 6.39 -2.45
C PHE A 70 16.00 7.67 -2.81
N ASP A 71 15.51 8.38 -1.80
CA ASP A 71 14.76 9.62 -1.96
C ASP A 71 14.71 10.42 -0.64
N GLY A 72 15.63 11.38 -0.47
CA GLY A 72 15.71 12.22 0.73
C GLY A 72 14.42 12.96 1.10
N ALA A 73 13.55 13.25 0.12
CA ALA A 73 12.24 13.84 0.39
C ALA A 73 11.35 12.91 1.25
N LEU A 74 11.43 11.59 1.05
CA LEU A 74 10.64 10.62 1.80
C LEU A 74 11.12 10.49 3.25
N MET A 75 12.43 10.57 3.50
CA MET A 75 12.94 10.61 4.87
C MET A 75 12.51 11.89 5.59
N ASN A 76 12.58 13.05 4.93
CA ASN A 76 12.12 14.32 5.49
C ASN A 76 10.62 14.29 5.80
N GLU A 77 9.81 13.61 4.98
CA GLU A 77 8.39 13.39 5.27
C GLU A 77 8.19 12.51 6.50
N ILE A 78 8.93 11.41 6.67
CA ILE A 78 8.89 10.57 7.88
C ILE A 78 9.22 11.38 9.14
N GLU A 79 10.25 12.22 9.07
CA GLU A 79 10.61 13.15 10.16
C GLU A 79 9.48 14.14 10.46
N GLY A 80 8.85 14.68 9.42
CA GLY A 80 7.66 15.53 9.54
C GLY A 80 6.49 14.81 10.22
N VAL A 81 6.17 13.58 9.82
CA VAL A 81 5.10 12.77 10.42
C VAL A 81 5.35 12.57 11.91
N ALA A 82 6.58 12.23 12.29
CA ALA A 82 6.97 12.06 13.69
C ALA A 82 6.80 13.37 14.50
N ALA A 83 7.28 14.49 13.95
CA ALA A 83 7.17 15.81 14.57
C ALA A 83 5.69 16.23 14.74
N GLY A 84 4.87 16.08 13.69
CA GLY A 84 3.45 16.43 13.72
C GLY A 84 2.64 15.57 14.71
N ALA A 85 2.99 14.29 14.84
CA ALA A 85 2.36 13.38 15.80
C ALA A 85 2.90 13.53 17.24
N GLY A 86 4.06 14.19 17.42
CA GLY A 86 4.71 14.31 18.72
C GLY A 86 5.25 12.97 19.24
N VAL A 87 5.83 12.15 18.35
CA VAL A 87 6.47 10.87 18.69
C VAL A 87 7.92 10.85 18.20
N ASP A 88 8.73 9.96 18.75
CA ASP A 88 10.11 9.80 18.29
C ASP A 88 10.18 9.34 16.82
N VAL A 89 11.14 9.88 16.07
CA VAL A 89 11.31 9.56 14.64
C VAL A 89 11.48 8.06 14.41
N TRP A 90 12.22 7.36 15.28
CA TRP A 90 12.46 5.93 15.13
C TRP A 90 11.17 5.11 15.15
N ARG A 91 10.10 5.57 15.82
CA ARG A 91 8.81 4.86 15.87
C ARG A 91 8.11 4.92 14.52
N VAL A 92 8.05 6.10 13.90
CA VAL A 92 7.49 6.27 12.54
C VAL A 92 8.35 5.54 11.52
N LEU A 93 9.67 5.61 11.68
CA LEU A 93 10.60 4.85 10.84
C LEU A 93 10.36 3.35 10.98
N ALA A 94 10.23 2.81 12.19
CA ALA A 94 9.92 1.40 12.45
C ALA A 94 8.58 0.96 11.84
N LEU A 95 7.55 1.82 11.83
CA LEU A 95 6.30 1.54 11.14
C LEU A 95 6.49 1.38 9.62
N ASN A 96 7.35 2.21 9.01
CA ASN A 96 7.68 2.14 7.58
C ASN A 96 8.70 1.05 7.24
N CYS A 97 9.40 0.50 8.25
CA CYS A 97 10.37 -0.59 8.14
C CYS A 97 9.82 -1.91 8.69
N ARG A 98 8.52 -1.98 8.97
CA ARG A 98 7.96 -3.09 9.76
C ARG A 98 8.15 -4.42 9.04
N THR A 99 8.01 -4.47 7.72
CA THR A 99 8.13 -5.69 6.94
C THR A 99 9.55 -6.24 7.03
N GLU A 100 10.54 -5.34 7.03
CA GLU A 100 11.94 -5.66 7.16
C GLU A 100 12.29 -6.14 8.58
N ILE A 101 11.74 -5.50 9.62
CA ILE A 101 11.89 -5.92 11.03
C ILE A 101 11.25 -7.30 11.26
N LEU A 102 10.02 -7.50 10.75
CA LEU A 102 9.30 -8.78 10.77
C LEU A 102 10.11 -9.90 10.12
N ASN A 103 10.75 -9.60 8.98
CA ASN A 103 11.52 -10.58 8.22
C ASN A 103 12.82 -11.00 8.91
N ARG A 104 13.50 -10.09 9.63
CA ARG A 104 14.73 -10.43 10.36
C ARG A 104 14.49 -11.39 11.53
N ARG A 105 13.44 -11.16 12.34
CA ARG A 105 13.10 -11.99 13.51
C ARG A 105 12.92 -13.47 13.17
N LYS A 106 12.17 -13.77 12.10
CA LYS A 106 11.84 -15.16 11.70
C LYS A 106 13.09 -16.01 11.42
N ASN A 107 14.27 -15.39 11.29
CA ASN A 107 15.53 -16.04 10.97
C ASN A 107 16.53 -16.11 12.14
N GLU A 108 16.45 -15.20 13.12
CA GLU A 108 17.28 -15.25 14.34
C GLU A 108 16.84 -16.35 15.31
N HIS A 109 15.57 -16.78 15.26
CA HIS A 109 15.04 -17.89 16.06
C HIS A 109 15.40 -19.30 15.52
N LYS A 110 16.64 -19.51 15.04
CA LYS A 110 17.23 -20.86 14.88
C LYS A 110 17.76 -21.42 16.22
N GLY A 111 17.11 -21.10 17.33
CA GLY A 111 17.30 -21.80 18.61
C GLY A 111 16.56 -23.14 18.58
N PRO A 112 16.87 -24.09 19.49
CA PRO A 112 16.09 -25.33 19.59
C PRO A 112 14.61 -24.98 19.80
N PRO A 113 13.68 -25.69 19.15
CA PRO A 113 12.25 -25.42 19.32
C PRO A 113 11.89 -25.50 20.80
N PRO A 114 10.95 -24.67 21.29
CA PRO A 114 10.41 -24.87 22.63
C PRO A 114 9.94 -26.34 22.75
N PRO A 115 10.14 -26.98 23.91
CA PRO A 115 9.75 -28.37 24.09
C PRO A 115 8.27 -28.52 23.72
N PRO A 116 7.91 -29.59 22.99
CA PRO A 116 6.53 -29.78 22.57
C PRO A 116 5.62 -29.75 23.81
N PRO A 117 4.45 -29.09 23.75
CA PRO A 117 3.47 -29.22 24.81
C PRO A 117 3.15 -30.70 25.05
N PRO A 118 2.86 -31.12 26.29
CA PRO A 118 2.64 -32.52 26.64
C PRO A 118 1.63 -33.16 25.68
N SER A 119 1.99 -34.35 25.22
CA SER A 119 1.39 -35.07 24.10
C SER A 119 -0.13 -35.24 24.25
N HIS A 120 -0.88 -34.40 23.56
CA HIS A 120 -2.23 -34.74 23.12
C HIS A 120 -2.15 -35.28 21.69
N GLN A 121 -2.34 -36.59 21.61
CA GLN A 121 -2.71 -37.46 20.48
C GLN A 121 -2.82 -36.80 19.10
N ASN A 122 -2.18 -37.45 18.10
CA ASN A 122 -2.37 -37.31 16.65
C ASN A 122 -3.72 -36.69 16.24
N LYS A 123 -3.80 -35.36 16.25
CA LYS A 123 -4.71 -34.61 15.38
C LYS A 123 -3.86 -34.25 14.17
N GLU A 124 -4.35 -34.59 12.99
CA GLU A 124 -3.88 -33.98 11.74
C GLU A 124 -3.63 -32.50 12.02
N LYS A 125 -2.40 -32.00 11.81
CA LYS A 125 -2.11 -30.58 11.91
C LYS A 125 -2.95 -29.88 10.85
N LYS A 126 -4.17 -29.45 11.21
CA LYS A 126 -4.88 -28.44 10.44
C LYS A 126 -3.97 -27.22 10.45
N GLU A 127 -3.39 -26.89 9.30
CA GLU A 127 -2.70 -25.61 9.13
C GLU A 127 -3.68 -24.50 9.53
N GLU A 128 -3.25 -23.61 10.43
CA GLU A 128 -4.08 -22.50 10.89
C GLU A 128 -3.95 -21.29 9.94
N PRO A 129 -4.96 -20.40 9.90
CA PRO A 129 -4.94 -19.25 9.00
C PRO A 129 -3.73 -18.35 9.27
N GLY A 130 -2.83 -18.20 8.30
CA GLY A 130 -1.71 -17.26 8.43
C GLY A 130 -2.19 -15.82 8.65
N SER A 131 -1.56 -15.08 9.57
CA SER A 131 -1.98 -13.73 9.97
C SER A 131 -1.87 -12.65 8.90
N GLU A 132 -0.94 -12.76 7.94
CA GLU A 132 -0.85 -11.87 6.78
C GLU A 132 -1.25 -12.58 5.49
N GLY A 133 -2.13 -11.93 4.73
CA GLY A 133 -2.59 -12.42 3.44
C GLY A 133 -3.01 -11.28 2.52
N CYS A 134 -2.86 -11.47 1.22
CA CYS A 134 -3.40 -10.58 0.20
C CYS A 134 -3.83 -11.42 -1.00
N THR A 135 -4.90 -11.00 -1.68
CA THR A 135 -5.22 -11.50 -3.02
C THR A 135 -5.32 -10.30 -3.93
N THR A 136 -4.49 -10.26 -4.97
CA THR A 136 -4.36 -9.11 -5.88
C THR A 136 -4.61 -9.56 -7.30
N ILE A 137 -5.43 -8.80 -8.02
CA ILE A 137 -5.74 -9.03 -9.43
C ILE A 137 -5.63 -7.70 -10.19
N GLY A 138 -4.98 -7.72 -11.35
CA GLY A 138 -4.81 -6.57 -12.22
C GLY A 138 -5.10 -6.91 -13.67
N PHE A 139 -5.72 -5.98 -14.38
CA PHE A 139 -5.98 -6.03 -15.82
C PHE A 139 -5.37 -4.78 -16.45
N PRO A 140 -4.07 -4.82 -16.83
CA PRO A 140 -3.40 -3.66 -17.39
C PRO A 140 -4.12 -3.07 -18.59
N SER A 141 -4.58 -3.89 -19.56
CA SER A 141 -5.30 -3.39 -20.75
C SER A 141 -6.61 -2.65 -20.43
N LEU A 142 -7.17 -2.85 -19.24
CA LEU A 142 -8.36 -2.15 -18.75
C LEU A 142 -8.05 -1.09 -17.69
N SER A 143 -6.77 -0.88 -17.36
CA SER A 143 -6.32 0.08 -16.36
C SER A 143 -6.93 -0.19 -14.97
N LEU A 144 -7.12 -1.47 -14.61
CA LEU A 144 -7.72 -1.90 -13.35
C LEU A 144 -6.73 -2.64 -12.45
N LEU A 145 -6.72 -2.32 -11.16
CA LEU A 145 -5.96 -3.04 -10.13
C LEU A 145 -6.81 -3.18 -8.86
N CYS A 146 -6.96 -4.39 -8.35
CA CYS A 146 -7.80 -4.69 -7.19
C CYS A 146 -7.06 -5.57 -6.18
N GLN A 147 -7.35 -5.41 -4.90
CA GLN A 147 -6.72 -6.19 -3.83
C GLN A 147 -7.64 -6.38 -2.63
N ASN A 148 -7.64 -7.60 -2.06
CA ASN A 148 -7.95 -7.81 -0.64
C ASN A 148 -6.69 -7.70 0.20
N TRP A 149 -6.79 -6.98 1.31
CA TRP A 149 -5.76 -6.95 2.34
C TRP A 149 -6.25 -7.68 3.58
N ASP A 150 -5.54 -8.73 3.98
CA ASP A 150 -5.84 -9.54 5.16
C ASP A 150 -4.82 -9.29 6.26
N TRP A 151 -5.32 -8.94 7.44
CA TRP A 151 -4.52 -8.65 8.62
C TRP A 151 -5.38 -8.69 9.90
N ASP A 152 -4.78 -8.34 11.03
CA ASP A 152 -5.46 -8.28 12.32
C ASP A 152 -6.58 -7.23 12.36
N CYS A 153 -7.72 -7.62 12.94
CA CYS A 153 -8.95 -6.81 13.02
C CYS A 153 -8.77 -5.48 13.74
N ASN A 154 -7.80 -5.35 14.64
CA ASN A 154 -7.58 -4.13 15.42
C ASN A 154 -7.15 -2.95 14.53
N LEU A 155 -6.54 -3.23 13.38
CA LEU A 155 -6.12 -2.18 12.45
C LEU A 155 -7.24 -1.69 11.55
N GLU A 156 -8.30 -2.47 11.36
CA GLU A 156 -9.41 -2.10 10.50
C GLU A 156 -10.10 -0.79 10.96
N ALA A 157 -10.19 -0.57 12.27
CA ALA A 157 -10.73 0.67 12.82
C ALA A 157 -9.76 1.86 12.70
N LEU A 158 -8.45 1.58 12.57
CA LEU A 158 -7.39 2.58 12.55
C LEU A 158 -7.05 3.07 11.14
N LEU A 159 -7.30 2.26 10.10
CA LEU A 159 -7.09 2.63 8.71
C LEU A 159 -7.74 3.95 8.32
N VAL A 160 -7.06 4.67 7.43
CA VAL A 160 -7.53 5.93 6.84
C VAL A 160 -7.25 5.92 5.34
N ILE A 161 -8.06 6.68 4.60
CA ILE A 161 -7.75 7.09 3.24
C ILE A 161 -7.07 8.44 3.34
N LEU A 162 -5.84 8.57 2.86
CA LEU A 162 -5.03 9.75 3.00
C LEU A 162 -4.71 10.33 1.62
N LYS A 163 -5.30 11.49 1.29
CA LYS A 163 -5.00 12.26 0.07
C LYS A 163 -3.88 13.27 0.39
N LEU A 164 -2.72 13.09 -0.22
CA LEU A 164 -1.54 13.92 -0.01
C LEU A 164 -1.41 14.92 -1.15
N THR A 165 -1.39 16.21 -0.81
CA THR A 165 -1.36 17.30 -1.79
C THR A 165 -0.12 18.15 -1.62
N ARG A 166 0.70 18.22 -2.66
CA ARG A 166 1.83 19.15 -2.72
C ARG A 166 1.33 20.52 -3.15
N LEU A 167 1.56 21.53 -2.32
CA LEU A 167 1.14 22.89 -2.61
C LEU A 167 2.16 23.60 -3.51
N ALA A 168 1.64 24.40 -4.43
CA ALA A 168 2.44 25.35 -5.20
C ALA A 168 3.13 26.36 -4.26
N PRO A 169 4.22 27.00 -4.69
CA PRO A 169 4.68 28.22 -4.03
C PRO A 169 3.52 29.22 -4.04
N SER A 170 3.25 29.88 -2.91
CA SER A 170 2.45 31.10 -2.98
C SER A 170 3.23 32.10 -3.83
N GLU A 171 2.63 32.62 -4.91
CA GLU A 171 3.18 33.80 -5.56
C GLU A 171 3.41 34.87 -4.48
N GLY A 172 4.59 35.48 -4.50
CA GLY A 172 5.09 36.24 -3.37
C GLY A 172 4.09 37.26 -2.84
N GLY A 173 3.49 36.97 -1.69
CA GLY A 173 3.08 38.01 -0.78
C GLY A 173 4.35 38.72 -0.32
N ARG A 174 4.74 39.79 -1.02
CA ARG A 174 5.62 40.80 -0.45
C ARG A 174 4.94 41.22 0.86
N LEU A 175 5.58 40.93 1.99
CA LEU A 175 5.34 41.73 3.19
C LEU A 175 5.82 43.14 2.87
N THR A 176 4.94 43.97 2.32
CA THR A 176 5.16 45.40 2.32
C THR A 176 5.02 45.86 3.76
N SER A 177 6.00 46.63 4.23
CA SER A 177 6.09 47.15 5.59
C SER A 177 5.03 48.22 5.93
N GLN A 178 3.90 48.21 5.25
CA GLN A 178 2.79 49.11 5.48
C GLN A 178 1.51 48.30 5.33
N GLY A 179 0.80 48.14 6.45
CA GLY A 179 -0.44 47.37 6.49
C GLY A 179 -1.56 48.11 5.77
N GLU A 180 -2.07 47.50 4.71
CA GLU A 180 -3.43 47.70 4.22
C GLU A 180 -3.97 46.34 3.77
N GLU A 181 -5.09 45.93 4.36
CA GLU A 181 -5.87 44.77 3.94
C GLU A 181 -6.54 45.07 2.60
N VAL A 182 -6.42 44.16 1.64
CA VAL A 182 -7.20 44.20 0.40
C VAL A 182 -8.26 43.10 0.49
N GLU A 183 -9.52 43.54 0.56
CA GLU A 183 -10.72 42.73 0.43
C GLU A 183 -10.73 42.03 -0.93
N VAL A 184 -10.93 40.70 -0.95
CA VAL A 184 -11.18 39.95 -2.18
C VAL A 184 -12.67 39.64 -2.24
N ASP A 185 -13.29 40.21 -3.26
CA ASP A 185 -14.72 40.16 -3.58
C ASP A 185 -15.21 38.72 -3.82
N GLY A 186 -16.46 38.48 -3.43
CA GLY A 186 -17.00 37.17 -3.11
C GLY A 186 -17.36 36.29 -4.31
N ASP A 187 -16.91 35.03 -4.28
CA ASP A 187 -17.67 33.88 -4.81
C ASP A 187 -17.16 32.50 -4.28
N THR A 188 -16.55 32.45 -3.09
CA THR A 188 -16.13 31.18 -2.43
C THR A 188 -17.00 30.81 -1.24
N GLN A 189 -17.88 31.70 -0.80
CA GLN A 189 -18.72 31.52 0.39
C GLN A 189 -20.04 30.78 0.06
N GLU A 190 -20.60 30.95 -1.14
CA GLU A 190 -21.84 30.29 -1.56
C GLU A 190 -21.64 28.78 -1.85
N LEU A 191 -20.41 28.37 -2.19
CA LEU A 191 -20.04 26.95 -2.34
C LEU A 191 -19.81 26.24 -0.99
N MET A 192 -19.57 26.98 0.09
CA MET A 192 -19.33 26.41 1.44
C MET A 192 -20.62 26.07 2.19
N GLU A 193 -21.77 26.66 1.83
CA GLU A 193 -23.03 26.46 2.57
C GLU A 193 -23.82 25.21 2.15
N ARG A 194 -23.43 24.51 1.07
CA ARG A 194 -24.19 23.35 0.54
C ARG A 194 -23.64 21.95 0.89
N GLY A 195 -22.62 21.81 1.74
CA GLY A 195 -22.02 20.51 2.03
C GLY A 195 -21.52 20.34 3.46
N ALA A 196 -22.41 20.10 4.41
CA ALA A 196 -22.06 19.81 5.80
C ALA A 196 -21.27 18.48 5.93
N ALA A 197 -19.97 18.56 6.24
CA ALA A 197 -19.21 17.57 7.03
C ALA A 197 -17.83 18.12 7.43
N ALA A 198 -17.77 18.71 8.63
CA ALA A 198 -16.61 18.96 9.51
C ALA A 198 -15.20 19.05 8.87
N GLU A 199 -14.80 20.27 8.55
CA GLU A 199 -13.40 20.64 8.36
C GLU A 199 -12.86 21.25 9.67
N VAL A 200 -11.96 20.55 10.36
CA VAL A 200 -11.14 21.16 11.43
C VAL A 200 -9.91 21.76 10.76
N VAL A 201 -10.05 22.96 10.22
CA VAL A 201 -8.90 23.80 9.83
C VAL A 201 -8.25 24.28 11.12
N VAL A 202 -7.18 23.63 11.55
CA VAL A 202 -6.32 24.19 12.62
C VAL A 202 -5.52 25.35 12.02
N ARG A 203 -6.11 26.56 12.03
CA ARG A 203 -5.33 27.80 12.08
C ARG A 203 -4.94 28.01 13.53
N GLN A 204 -3.72 27.66 13.91
CA GLN A 204 -3.14 28.14 15.16
C GLN A 204 -1.99 29.10 14.89
N GLN A 205 -2.27 30.38 15.16
CA GLN A 205 -1.29 31.30 15.72
C GLN A 205 -0.84 30.74 17.08
N GLY A 206 0.18 29.89 17.07
CA GLY A 206 0.83 29.37 18.25
C GLY A 206 2.31 29.60 18.11
N ARG A 207 2.85 30.56 18.85
CA ARG A 207 4.29 30.82 18.93
C ARG A 207 4.97 29.53 19.41
N LEU A 208 5.82 28.93 18.55
CA LEU A 208 6.62 27.76 18.89
C LEU A 208 7.36 27.99 20.21
N ASP A 209 7.31 27.00 21.11
CA ASP A 209 8.11 26.97 22.33
C ASP A 209 9.61 26.99 21.94
N PRO A 210 10.38 28.01 22.36
CA PRO A 210 11.80 28.13 22.01
C PRO A 210 12.67 26.97 22.52
N SER A 211 12.18 26.17 23.46
CA SER A 211 12.96 25.05 24.03
C SER A 211 13.13 23.86 23.08
N PHE A 212 12.28 23.73 22.05
CA PHE A 212 12.46 22.77 20.94
C PHE A 212 13.37 23.30 19.81
N ALA A 213 13.78 24.57 19.85
CA ALA A 213 14.61 25.20 18.83
C ALA A 213 16.13 24.97 19.03
N SER A 214 16.56 24.23 20.05
CA SER A 214 17.99 24.08 20.38
C SER A 214 18.77 23.12 19.48
N SER A 215 18.09 22.31 18.65
CA SER A 215 18.71 21.55 17.55
C SER A 215 18.44 22.16 16.16
N SER A 216 17.66 23.25 16.08
CA SER A 216 17.32 23.95 14.84
C SER A 216 18.31 25.07 14.45
N HIS A 217 19.31 25.34 15.29
CA HIS A 217 20.32 26.40 15.08
C HIS A 217 21.32 26.17 13.93
N MET A 218 21.10 25.15 13.08
CA MET A 218 21.91 24.90 11.87
C MET A 218 21.11 24.94 10.56
N ILE A 219 19.81 25.28 10.57
CA ILE A 219 18.98 25.23 9.36
C ILE A 219 18.64 26.63 8.78
N GLU A 220 18.77 27.73 9.52
CA GLU A 220 18.38 29.07 9.01
C GLU A 220 19.48 29.86 8.25
N LYS A 221 20.53 29.21 7.74
CA LYS A 221 21.56 29.89 6.92
C LYS A 221 21.97 29.20 5.61
N ARG A 222 21.16 28.27 5.07
CA ARG A 222 21.49 27.54 3.83
C ARG A 222 20.35 27.35 2.83
N GLU A 223 19.35 28.22 2.80
CA GLU A 223 18.24 28.11 1.83
C GLU A 223 18.45 28.89 0.51
N ASP A 224 19.69 29.05 0.06
CA ASP A 224 19.96 29.74 -1.21
C ASP A 224 21.01 29.00 -2.07
N THR A 225 20.84 27.69 -2.22
CA THR A 225 21.51 26.94 -3.29
C THR A 225 20.49 26.57 -4.36
N THR A 226 20.78 26.93 -5.62
CA THR A 226 19.95 26.61 -6.80
C THR A 226 19.51 25.13 -6.85
N GLU A 227 20.34 24.23 -6.32
CA GLU A 227 20.08 22.80 -6.27
C GLU A 227 18.95 22.40 -5.29
N ALA A 228 18.89 22.99 -4.09
CA ALA A 228 17.83 22.71 -3.13
C ALA A 228 16.46 23.16 -3.67
N THR A 229 16.42 24.35 -4.27
CA THR A 229 15.24 24.89 -4.96
C THR A 229 14.80 24.00 -6.13
N ALA A 230 15.74 23.54 -6.96
CA ALA A 230 15.44 22.63 -8.06
C ALA A 230 14.93 21.25 -7.59
N CYS A 231 15.49 20.69 -6.51
CA CYS A 231 15.00 19.46 -5.91
C CYS A 231 13.56 19.60 -5.39
N LEU A 232 13.27 20.71 -4.71
CA LEU A 232 11.93 21.01 -4.20
C LEU A 232 10.92 21.21 -5.34
N GLN A 233 11.31 21.90 -6.42
CA GLN A 233 10.46 22.08 -7.60
C GLN A 233 10.16 20.73 -8.27
N LYS A 234 11.16 19.86 -8.44
CA LYS A 234 10.96 18.49 -8.95
C LYS A 234 10.04 17.67 -8.05
N TRP A 235 10.17 17.80 -6.73
CA TRP A 235 9.28 17.13 -5.79
C TRP A 235 7.83 17.60 -5.94
N ARG A 236 7.59 18.91 -6.10
CA ARG A 236 6.24 19.48 -6.31
C ARG A 236 5.56 19.00 -7.59
N GLN A 237 6.33 18.65 -8.61
CA GLN A 237 5.82 18.11 -9.88
C GLN A 237 5.45 16.62 -9.81
N ARG A 238 5.78 15.93 -8.71
CA ARG A 238 5.41 14.52 -8.55
C ARG A 238 3.89 14.38 -8.40
N PRO A 239 3.27 13.35 -8.99
CA PRO A 239 1.85 13.08 -8.81
C PRO A 239 1.45 12.98 -7.34
N ASN A 240 0.28 13.52 -7.00
CA ASN A 240 -0.27 13.53 -5.65
C ASN A 240 -0.88 12.16 -5.33
N PRO A 241 -0.35 11.42 -4.34
CA PRO A 241 -0.87 10.09 -4.01
C PRO A 241 -2.09 10.19 -3.09
N THR A 242 -2.99 9.24 -3.25
CA THR A 242 -4.01 8.92 -2.26
C THR A 242 -3.88 7.45 -1.90
N ILE A 243 -3.67 7.19 -0.62
CA ILE A 243 -3.35 5.85 -0.11
C ILE A 243 -4.41 5.41 0.89
N ILE A 244 -4.71 4.12 0.93
CA ILE A 244 -5.30 3.53 2.13
C ILE A 244 -4.19 2.89 2.94
N ALA A 245 -3.99 3.41 4.13
CA ALA A 245 -2.83 3.08 4.93
C ALA A 245 -3.16 3.12 6.42
N GLU A 246 -2.27 2.48 7.16
CA GLU A 246 -2.23 2.58 8.60
C GLU A 246 -1.51 3.89 8.95
N PRO A 247 -2.10 4.76 9.77
CA PRO A 247 -1.50 6.05 10.12
C PRO A 247 -0.04 5.93 10.61
N GLY A 248 0.83 6.75 10.01
CA GLY A 248 2.28 6.73 10.26
C GLY A 248 3.09 6.09 9.13
N ILE A 249 2.44 5.32 8.24
CA ILE A 249 3.08 4.74 7.06
C ILE A 249 2.90 5.68 5.85
N ILE A 250 4.00 6.04 5.19
CA ILE A 250 4.00 7.02 4.09
C ILE A 250 3.64 6.41 2.73
N GLY A 251 3.72 5.08 2.57
CA GLY A 251 3.39 4.38 1.33
C GLY A 251 2.74 3.03 1.59
N LYS A 252 1.66 2.72 0.89
CA LYS A 252 0.91 1.46 1.01
C LYS A 252 0.25 1.14 -0.33
N MET A 253 -0.96 0.57 -0.33
CA MET A 253 -1.79 0.48 -1.52
C MET A 253 -2.49 1.82 -1.77
N GLY A 254 -2.60 2.22 -3.02
CA GLY A 254 -3.13 3.53 -3.37
C GLY A 254 -3.04 3.82 -4.86
N MET A 255 -3.46 5.03 -5.23
CA MET A 255 -3.35 5.55 -6.59
C MET A 255 -2.99 7.04 -6.56
N ASN A 256 -2.26 7.50 -7.56
CA ASN A 256 -1.87 8.91 -7.68
C ASN A 256 -2.67 9.68 -8.74
N SER A 257 -2.51 11.01 -8.75
CA SER A 257 -3.17 11.91 -9.71
C SER A 257 -2.77 11.68 -11.18
N ALA A 258 -1.69 10.93 -11.44
CA ALA A 258 -1.29 10.47 -12.77
C ALA A 258 -1.90 9.12 -13.15
N GLY A 259 -2.76 8.55 -12.30
CA GLY A 259 -3.45 7.29 -12.56
C GLY A 259 -2.51 6.10 -12.47
N VAL A 260 -1.47 6.14 -11.62
CA VAL A 260 -0.65 4.98 -11.27
C VAL A 260 -1.17 4.42 -9.96
N ALA A 261 -1.65 3.18 -9.96
CA ALA A 261 -2.07 2.45 -8.78
C ALA A 261 -1.04 1.40 -8.38
N VAL A 262 -0.90 1.17 -7.07
CA VAL A 262 -0.02 0.13 -6.52
C VAL A 262 -0.70 -0.67 -5.42
N THR A 263 -0.25 -1.91 -5.27
CA THR A 263 -0.67 -2.86 -4.22
C THR A 263 0.55 -3.57 -3.63
N LEU A 264 0.40 -4.14 -2.44
CA LEU A 264 1.47 -4.88 -1.77
C LEU A 264 0.97 -6.26 -1.32
N ASN A 265 1.72 -7.29 -1.65
CA ASN A 265 1.55 -8.63 -1.12
C ASN A 265 2.78 -9.00 -0.32
N PHE A 266 2.60 -9.40 0.95
CA PHE A 266 3.68 -10.01 1.70
C PHE A 266 3.99 -11.41 1.14
N LEU A 267 5.28 -11.75 0.99
CA LEU A 267 5.71 -13.09 0.60
C LEU A 267 6.28 -13.82 1.81
N SER A 268 5.90 -15.09 1.95
CA SER A 268 6.54 -15.96 2.93
C SER A 268 8.06 -16.03 2.69
N GLN A 269 8.80 -16.26 3.77
CA GLN A 269 10.26 -16.16 3.80
C GLN A 269 10.91 -16.90 2.64
N GLY A 270 11.85 -16.20 2.00
CA GLY A 270 12.97 -16.74 1.25
C GLY A 270 14.29 -16.27 1.90
N ARG A 271 15.43 -16.74 1.40
CA ARG A 271 16.80 -16.32 1.76
C ARG A 271 16.82 -14.82 2.12
N VAL A 272 17.18 -14.50 3.36
CA VAL A 272 17.42 -13.10 3.71
C VAL A 272 18.63 -12.64 2.91
N GLY A 273 18.62 -11.38 2.45
CA GLY A 273 19.89 -10.68 2.25
C GLY A 273 20.77 -10.80 3.50
N ASP A 274 22.05 -10.46 3.41
CA ASP A 274 22.96 -10.47 4.56
C ASP A 274 22.26 -9.88 5.82
N PRO A 275 22.28 -10.54 6.99
CA PRO A 275 21.70 -10.00 8.24
C PRO A 275 22.14 -8.56 8.57
N GLY A 276 23.29 -8.13 8.04
CA GLY A 276 23.79 -6.76 8.09
C GLY A 276 23.36 -5.85 6.92
N ALA A 277 22.76 -6.38 5.85
CA ALA A 277 22.31 -5.62 4.70
C ALA A 277 21.18 -4.65 5.09
N VAL A 278 21.51 -3.38 5.00
CA VAL A 278 20.55 -2.28 5.07
C VAL A 278 19.98 -2.07 3.68
N SER A 279 18.67 -1.93 3.58
CA SER A 279 17.98 -1.72 2.31
C SER A 279 16.89 -0.65 2.39
N VAL A 280 16.37 -0.26 1.23
CA VAL A 280 15.17 0.56 1.12
C VAL A 280 13.95 -0.26 1.57
N PRO A 281 13.20 0.19 2.59
CA PRO A 281 11.99 -0.50 3.02
C PRO A 281 10.92 -0.56 1.94
N VAL A 282 10.12 -1.63 1.94
CA VAL A 282 9.08 -1.85 0.93
C VAL A 282 8.02 -0.74 0.92
N HIS A 283 7.67 -0.16 2.07
CA HIS A 283 6.73 0.98 2.13
C HIS A 283 7.31 2.26 1.52
N VAL A 284 8.64 2.42 1.55
CA VAL A 284 9.35 3.52 0.87
C VAL A 284 9.41 3.27 -0.63
N LEU A 285 9.63 2.03 -1.06
CA LEU A 285 9.52 1.65 -2.48
C LEU A 285 8.11 1.92 -3.02
N LEU A 286 7.06 1.48 -2.31
CA LEU A 286 5.67 1.74 -2.68
C LEU A 286 5.39 3.24 -2.82
N ARG A 287 5.86 4.06 -1.88
CA ARG A 287 5.74 5.51 -1.99
C ARG A 287 6.50 6.04 -3.20
N GLY A 288 7.68 5.48 -3.49
CA GLY A 288 8.45 5.79 -4.68
C GLY A 288 7.68 5.54 -5.99
N ALA A 289 6.97 4.41 -6.09
CA ALA A 289 6.09 4.09 -7.23
C ALA A 289 4.84 4.98 -7.29
N LEU A 290 4.21 5.26 -6.15
CA LEU A 290 3.08 6.19 -6.04
C LEU A 290 3.42 7.64 -6.42
N GLU A 291 4.70 8.00 -6.44
CA GLU A 291 5.17 9.31 -6.91
C GLU A 291 5.69 9.28 -8.35
N ALA A 292 5.54 8.16 -9.07
CA ALA A 292 5.92 8.05 -10.47
C ALA A 292 4.77 8.46 -11.41
N PRO A 293 5.06 9.07 -12.58
CA PRO A 293 4.03 9.50 -13.52
C PRO A 293 3.45 8.38 -14.40
N SER A 294 4.04 7.18 -14.40
CA SER A 294 3.57 6.02 -15.16
C SER A 294 4.06 4.71 -14.54
N ALA A 295 3.48 3.57 -14.93
CA ALA A 295 3.93 2.26 -14.50
C ALA A 295 5.38 2.00 -14.93
N ALA A 296 5.78 2.43 -16.13
CA ALA A 296 7.17 2.31 -16.61
C ALA A 296 8.16 3.15 -15.76
N ALA A 297 7.77 4.36 -15.37
CA ALA A 297 8.59 5.19 -14.47
C ALA A 297 8.67 4.59 -13.06
N ALA A 298 7.58 3.98 -12.58
CA ALA A 298 7.55 3.25 -11.31
C ALA A 298 8.47 2.02 -11.35
N GLN A 299 8.43 1.24 -12.43
CA GLN A 299 9.32 0.09 -12.65
C GLN A 299 10.78 0.50 -12.60
N LYS A 300 11.16 1.58 -13.31
CA LYS A 300 12.53 2.10 -13.29
C LYS A 300 13.01 2.53 -11.90
N ARG A 301 12.09 2.95 -11.01
CA ARG A 301 12.39 3.22 -9.59
C ARG A 301 12.57 1.92 -8.78
N MET A 302 11.86 0.85 -9.14
CA MET A 302 12.03 -0.47 -8.52
C MET A 302 13.33 -1.14 -8.96
N GLU A 303 13.70 -1.03 -10.24
CA GLU A 303 14.92 -1.59 -10.83
C GLU A 303 16.21 -0.87 -10.38
N LEU A 304 16.14 0.04 -9.40
CA LEU A 304 17.30 0.78 -8.87
C LEU A 304 18.27 -0.12 -8.10
N GLU A 305 18.84 -1.13 -8.75
CA GLU A 305 20.12 -1.72 -8.37
C GLU A 305 21.23 -0.76 -8.81
N GLY A 306 22.10 -0.38 -7.88
CA GLY A 306 23.47 -0.02 -8.25
C GLY A 306 23.72 1.32 -8.95
N ARG A 307 22.98 2.40 -8.70
CA ARG A 307 23.57 3.74 -8.92
C ARG A 307 24.62 3.99 -7.84
N HIS A 308 25.85 3.56 -8.09
CA HIS A 308 27.01 4.18 -7.49
C HIS A 308 26.96 5.67 -7.84
N ARG A 309 26.55 6.53 -6.90
CA ARG A 309 27.00 7.92 -6.94
C ARG A 309 28.50 7.87 -6.64
N GLU A 310 29.32 8.58 -7.42
CA GLU A 310 30.76 8.68 -7.11
C GLU A 310 30.93 9.04 -5.63
N GLY A 311 31.52 8.13 -4.85
CA GLY A 311 31.74 8.28 -3.42
C GLY A 311 30.64 7.78 -2.46
N GLY A 312 29.52 7.21 -2.92
CA GLY A 312 28.42 6.73 -2.08
C GLY A 312 28.07 5.24 -2.29
N GLY A 313 27.74 4.52 -1.22
CA GLY A 313 27.36 3.11 -1.26
C GLY A 313 26.11 2.84 -2.13
N ALA A 314 25.99 1.62 -2.65
CA ALA A 314 24.86 1.23 -3.49
C ALA A 314 23.55 1.18 -2.68
N CYS A 315 22.48 1.74 -3.25
CA CYS A 315 21.12 1.59 -2.75
C CYS A 315 20.68 0.14 -2.98
N ARG A 316 20.38 -0.60 -1.90
CA ARG A 316 19.95 -2.02 -1.96
C ARG A 316 18.48 -2.13 -1.62
N ARG A 317 17.76 -3.07 -2.23
CA ARG A 317 16.42 -3.51 -1.78
C ARG A 317 16.62 -4.78 -0.97
N SER A 318 15.83 -5.01 0.07
CA SER A 318 15.81 -6.29 0.78
C SER A 318 14.44 -6.46 1.40
N SER A 319 13.54 -7.05 0.62
CA SER A 319 12.20 -7.40 1.09
C SER A 319 11.81 -8.77 0.55
N ASN A 320 10.83 -9.38 1.21
CA ASN A 320 10.15 -10.58 0.73
C ASN A 320 8.70 -10.16 0.47
N SER A 321 8.44 -9.64 -0.72
CA SER A 321 7.17 -9.00 -1.06
C SER A 321 6.96 -8.96 -2.57
N CYS A 322 5.70 -8.86 -2.98
CA CYS A 322 5.32 -8.57 -4.36
C CYS A 322 4.61 -7.21 -4.42
N ILE A 323 5.10 -6.31 -5.27
CA ILE A 323 4.45 -5.02 -5.56
C ILE A 323 3.72 -5.16 -6.89
N GLY A 324 2.41 -4.88 -6.88
CA GLY A 324 1.64 -4.75 -8.12
C GLY A 324 1.54 -3.29 -8.54
N CYS A 325 1.59 -3.03 -9.84
CA CYS A 325 1.47 -1.69 -10.42
C CYS A 325 0.67 -1.75 -11.73
N VAL A 326 -0.29 -0.83 -11.90
CA VAL A 326 -1.06 -0.62 -13.14
C VAL A 326 -1.26 0.88 -13.34
N ASP A 327 -1.19 1.36 -14.58
CA ASP A 327 -1.46 2.75 -14.92
C ASP A 327 -2.66 2.96 -15.87
N ARG A 328 -3.03 4.23 -16.05
CA ARG A 328 -4.14 4.69 -16.90
C ARG A 328 -3.94 4.45 -18.40
N GLU A 329 -2.69 4.30 -18.83
CA GLU A 329 -2.33 4.06 -20.24
C GLU A 329 -2.32 2.56 -20.56
N GLY A 330 -2.56 1.74 -19.55
CA GLY A 330 -2.67 0.29 -19.64
C GLY A 330 -1.34 -0.45 -19.46
N GLY A 331 -0.31 0.23 -18.99
CA GLY A 331 0.91 -0.40 -18.50
C GLY A 331 0.66 -1.08 -17.16
N GLY A 332 1.35 -2.20 -16.91
CA GLY A 332 1.29 -2.86 -15.61
C GLY A 332 2.30 -3.99 -15.45
N TRP A 333 2.68 -4.26 -14.21
CA TRP A 333 3.66 -5.26 -13.83
C TRP A 333 3.48 -5.64 -12.36
N PHE A 334 3.78 -6.90 -12.02
CA PHE A 334 3.95 -7.35 -10.64
C PHE A 334 5.43 -7.70 -10.44
N ALA A 335 6.06 -7.16 -9.40
CA ALA A 335 7.47 -7.36 -9.09
C ALA A 335 7.61 -8.16 -7.80
N GLU A 336 8.10 -9.39 -7.90
CA GLU A 336 8.48 -10.19 -6.74
C GLU A 336 9.90 -9.84 -6.29
N MET A 337 10.09 -9.73 -4.98
CA MET A 337 11.38 -9.50 -4.36
C MET A 337 11.67 -10.63 -3.37
N ALA A 338 12.88 -11.18 -3.46
CA ALA A 338 13.43 -12.17 -2.55
C ALA A 338 14.78 -11.67 -2.03
N GLY A 339 14.76 -10.93 -0.92
CA GLY A 339 15.94 -10.19 -0.48
C GLY A 339 16.33 -9.13 -1.51
N GLU A 340 17.57 -9.17 -2.00
CA GLU A 340 18.10 -8.21 -2.98
C GLU A 340 17.64 -8.51 -4.41
N ASP A 341 17.25 -9.74 -4.70
CA ASP A 341 16.82 -10.17 -6.02
C ASP A 341 15.39 -9.70 -6.32
N VAL A 342 15.16 -9.23 -7.54
CA VAL A 342 13.85 -8.83 -8.05
C VAL A 342 13.56 -9.53 -9.37
N ASP A 343 12.32 -9.97 -9.56
CA ASP A 343 11.84 -10.46 -10.86
C ASP A 343 10.46 -9.88 -11.18
N PHE A 344 10.22 -9.60 -12.45
CA PHE A 344 8.98 -9.04 -12.95
C PHE A 344 8.14 -10.14 -13.59
N LEU A 345 6.95 -10.37 -13.03
CA LEU A 345 6.07 -11.43 -13.47
C LEU A 345 5.42 -11.10 -14.82
N ALA A 346 5.38 -12.10 -15.69
CA ALA A 346 4.60 -12.04 -16.91
C ALA A 346 3.11 -12.12 -16.60
N ALA A 347 2.31 -11.29 -17.28
CA ALA A 347 0.86 -11.39 -17.20
C ALA A 347 0.37 -12.67 -17.89
N TRP A 348 -0.64 -13.31 -17.29
CA TRP A 348 -1.23 -14.56 -17.77
C TRP A 348 -2.46 -14.27 -18.62
N ASN A 349 -2.60 -14.95 -19.76
CA ASN A 349 -3.79 -14.84 -20.59
C ASN A 349 -4.70 -16.07 -20.43
N PRO A 350 -5.88 -15.94 -19.78
CA PRO A 350 -6.81 -17.05 -19.60
C PRO A 350 -7.41 -17.58 -20.91
N GLU A 351 -7.32 -16.83 -22.01
CA GLU A 351 -7.85 -17.24 -23.32
C GLU A 351 -6.90 -18.15 -24.10
N THR A 352 -5.58 -17.91 -23.97
CA THR A 352 -4.57 -18.61 -24.77
C THR A 352 -3.73 -19.60 -23.95
N SER A 353 -3.77 -19.51 -22.63
CA SER A 353 -2.93 -20.29 -21.72
C SER A 353 -3.78 -20.96 -20.64
N PRO A 354 -3.97 -22.29 -20.66
CA PRO A 354 -4.71 -23.02 -19.62
C PRO A 354 -4.08 -22.86 -18.23
N ALA A 355 -4.91 -22.96 -17.17
CA ALA A 355 -4.46 -22.96 -15.78
C ALA A 355 -3.28 -23.91 -15.53
N GLY A 356 -2.21 -23.43 -14.88
CA GLY A 356 -1.05 -24.25 -14.50
C GLY A 356 0.28 -23.92 -15.19
N GLN A 357 0.34 -22.95 -16.10
CA GLN A 357 1.59 -22.38 -16.63
C GLN A 357 1.84 -20.95 -16.12
N HIS A 358 1.70 -20.73 -14.81
CA HIS A 358 1.97 -19.44 -14.19
C HIS A 358 3.50 -19.28 -13.99
N GLY A 359 4.02 -18.07 -14.23
CA GLY A 359 5.41 -17.73 -13.88
C GLY A 359 6.49 -18.06 -14.93
N GLY A 360 6.18 -18.12 -16.22
CA GLY A 360 7.25 -18.14 -17.22
C GLY A 360 6.78 -18.18 -18.67
N GLY A 361 6.89 -17.05 -19.35
CA GLY A 361 6.70 -16.93 -20.79
C GLY A 361 6.04 -15.61 -21.17
N SER A 362 6.75 -14.78 -21.93
CA SER A 362 6.15 -13.69 -22.69
C SER A 362 5.21 -14.32 -23.71
N SER A 363 3.89 -14.27 -23.49
CA SER A 363 2.94 -14.50 -24.56
C SER A 363 2.65 -13.17 -25.23
N THR A 364 3.17 -12.98 -26.44
CA THR A 364 2.65 -11.98 -27.39
C THR A 364 1.26 -12.44 -27.80
N ALA A 365 0.25 -12.14 -27.00
CA ALA A 365 -1.14 -12.29 -27.41
C ALA A 365 -1.56 -11.01 -28.16
N GLY A 366 -2.37 -11.17 -29.20
CA GLY A 366 -2.90 -10.06 -29.98
C GLY A 366 -3.69 -9.08 -29.12
N ASN A 367 -3.99 -7.91 -29.69
CA ASN A 367 -4.70 -6.81 -29.01
C ASN A 367 -5.97 -7.24 -28.28
N ASP A 368 -6.62 -8.35 -28.68
CA ASP A 368 -7.91 -8.83 -28.16
C ASP A 368 -7.83 -9.59 -26.83
N SER A 369 -6.63 -9.78 -26.29
CA SER A 369 -6.45 -10.48 -25.01
C SER A 369 -6.46 -9.53 -23.82
N HIS A 370 -7.15 -9.89 -22.74
CA HIS A 370 -7.06 -9.20 -21.44
C HIS A 370 -6.07 -9.94 -20.54
N PRO A 371 -4.75 -9.64 -20.63
CA PRO A 371 -3.77 -10.28 -19.78
C PRO A 371 -4.04 -9.92 -18.32
N VAL A 372 -3.96 -10.92 -17.45
CA VAL A 372 -4.27 -10.85 -16.03
C VAL A 372 -2.98 -10.99 -15.23
N LEU A 373 -2.73 -10.02 -14.35
CA LEU A 373 -1.73 -10.14 -13.29
C LEU A 373 -2.44 -10.60 -12.03
N LEU A 374 -2.01 -11.72 -11.45
CA LEU A 374 -2.65 -12.31 -10.28
C LEU A 374 -1.59 -12.72 -9.26
N HIS A 375 -1.84 -12.43 -7.99
CA HIS A 375 -0.89 -12.73 -6.92
C HIS A 375 -1.57 -12.98 -5.58
N THR A 376 -1.02 -13.92 -4.80
CA THR A 376 -1.39 -14.12 -3.39
C THR A 376 -0.20 -13.87 -2.47
N ASN A 377 0.35 -14.86 -1.78
CA ASN A 377 1.44 -14.70 -0.80
C ASN A 377 2.52 -15.77 -0.94
N HIS A 378 2.82 -16.19 -2.16
CA HIS A 378 3.87 -17.16 -2.47
C HIS A 378 4.54 -16.78 -3.78
N TYR A 379 5.80 -17.20 -3.95
CA TYR A 379 6.56 -16.89 -5.16
C TYR A 379 6.01 -17.64 -6.37
N LEU A 380 5.87 -16.93 -7.48
CA LEU A 380 5.49 -17.44 -8.79
C LEU A 380 6.68 -17.41 -9.76
N SER A 381 7.68 -16.55 -9.52
CA SER A 381 8.88 -16.47 -10.34
C SER A 381 9.66 -17.78 -10.27
N LYS A 382 9.83 -18.44 -11.43
CA LYS A 382 10.72 -19.59 -11.56
C LYS A 382 12.18 -19.23 -11.30
N GLN A 383 12.59 -17.99 -11.56
CA GLN A 383 13.96 -17.53 -11.29
C GLN A 383 14.19 -17.40 -9.79
N LEU A 384 13.31 -16.70 -9.07
CA LEU A 384 13.42 -16.54 -7.63
C LEU A 384 13.25 -17.87 -6.90
N LEU A 385 12.34 -18.74 -7.35
CA LEU A 385 12.18 -20.08 -6.77
C LEU A 385 13.44 -20.96 -6.89
N LYS A 386 14.26 -20.78 -7.94
CA LYS A 386 15.57 -21.44 -8.04
C LYS A 386 16.58 -20.87 -7.05
N ILE A 387 16.57 -19.55 -6.84
CA ILE A 387 17.42 -18.90 -5.84
C ILE A 387 17.03 -19.33 -4.42
N LEU A 388 15.74 -19.60 -4.22
CA LEU A 388 15.13 -20.03 -2.97
C LEU A 388 15.03 -21.56 -2.83
N GLU A 389 15.75 -22.32 -3.65
CA GLU A 389 15.73 -23.78 -3.58
C GLU A 389 16.11 -24.26 -2.18
N GLY A 390 15.27 -25.14 -1.60
CA GLY A 390 15.42 -25.64 -0.23
C GLY A 390 14.70 -24.80 0.85
N ASP A 391 14.12 -23.64 0.51
CA ASP A 391 13.21 -22.92 1.41
C ASP A 391 11.76 -23.35 1.16
N GLU A 392 11.27 -24.29 1.98
CA GLU A 392 9.89 -24.78 1.88
C GLU A 392 8.85 -23.66 2.03
N LYS A 393 9.18 -22.56 2.72
CA LYS A 393 8.26 -21.43 2.88
C LYS A 393 8.09 -20.63 1.60
N ALA A 394 9.02 -20.71 0.65
CA ALA A 394 8.89 -20.03 -0.65
C ALA A 394 7.70 -20.56 -1.47
N GLN A 395 7.29 -21.82 -1.23
CA GLN A 395 6.13 -22.45 -1.88
C GLN A 395 4.77 -21.93 -1.37
N GLY A 396 4.77 -21.16 -0.28
CA GLY A 396 3.56 -20.60 0.31
C GLY A 396 2.74 -21.58 1.14
N SER A 397 1.83 -21.02 1.93
CA SER A 397 0.85 -21.80 2.70
C SER A 397 -0.26 -22.40 1.82
N GLN A 398 -0.95 -23.41 2.33
CA GLN A 398 -2.13 -23.97 1.65
C GLN A 398 -3.20 -22.91 1.36
N SER A 399 -3.37 -21.94 2.26
CA SER A 399 -4.30 -20.80 2.05
C SER A 399 -3.91 -19.96 0.84
N SER A 400 -2.62 -19.59 0.74
CA SER A 400 -2.08 -18.79 -0.36
C SER A 400 -2.28 -19.48 -1.72
N GLN A 401 -2.00 -20.78 -1.78
CA GLN A 401 -2.19 -21.57 -3.00
C GLN A 401 -3.66 -21.79 -3.34
N SER A 402 -4.52 -21.99 -2.33
CA SER A 402 -5.97 -22.22 -2.55
C SER A 402 -6.65 -20.97 -3.10
N ARG A 403 -6.36 -19.78 -2.54
CA ARG A 403 -6.86 -18.51 -3.07
C ARG A 403 -6.37 -18.23 -4.49
N MET A 404 -5.11 -18.58 -4.79
CA MET A 404 -4.56 -18.48 -6.14
C MET A 404 -5.32 -19.37 -7.12
N ARG A 405 -5.45 -20.68 -6.83
CA ARG A 405 -6.22 -21.62 -7.66
C ARG A 405 -7.65 -21.14 -7.90
N ARG A 406 -8.29 -20.61 -6.85
CA ARG A 406 -9.65 -20.09 -6.91
C ARG A 406 -9.77 -18.90 -7.85
N ALA A 407 -8.87 -17.92 -7.72
CA ALA A 407 -8.87 -16.74 -8.57
C ALA A 407 -8.57 -17.07 -10.04
N VAL A 408 -7.63 -18.00 -10.31
CA VAL A 408 -7.38 -18.53 -11.66
C VAL A 408 -8.63 -19.18 -12.24
N GLN A 409 -9.28 -20.09 -11.49
CA GLN A 409 -10.50 -20.77 -11.94
C GLN A 409 -11.62 -19.78 -12.29
N LYS A 410 -11.79 -18.72 -11.49
CA LYS A 410 -12.78 -17.67 -11.75
C LYS A 410 -12.48 -16.89 -13.03
N CYS A 411 -11.21 -16.55 -13.28
CA CYS A 411 -10.80 -15.86 -14.51
C CYS A 411 -11.03 -16.74 -15.75
N ASP A 412 -10.71 -18.04 -15.66
CA ASP A 412 -10.97 -19.01 -16.75
C ASP A 412 -12.46 -19.12 -17.07
N SER A 413 -13.31 -19.23 -16.05
CA SER A 413 -14.76 -19.29 -16.25
C SER A 413 -15.30 -18.00 -16.88
N ALA A 414 -14.87 -16.83 -16.38
CA ALA A 414 -15.30 -15.54 -16.91
C ALA A 414 -14.85 -15.32 -18.38
N SER A 415 -13.66 -15.80 -18.72
CA SER A 415 -13.16 -15.85 -20.10
C SER A 415 -14.07 -16.69 -21.01
N ARG A 416 -14.45 -17.90 -20.57
CA ARG A 416 -15.34 -18.81 -21.31
C ARG A 416 -16.75 -18.25 -21.49
N GLU A 417 -17.26 -17.54 -20.48
CA GLU A 417 -18.55 -16.84 -20.53
C GLU A 417 -18.50 -15.54 -21.37
N GLY A 418 -17.34 -15.22 -21.94
CA GLY A 418 -17.14 -14.04 -22.78
C GLY A 418 -17.21 -12.71 -22.01
N LEU A 419 -17.16 -12.73 -20.67
CA LEU A 419 -17.15 -11.52 -19.84
C LEU A 419 -15.88 -10.71 -20.04
N LEU A 420 -14.73 -11.41 -20.19
CA LEU A 420 -13.47 -10.77 -20.49
C LEU A 420 -13.39 -10.34 -21.97
N LYS A 421 -13.95 -11.14 -22.90
CA LYS A 421 -13.93 -10.87 -24.36
C LYS A 421 -14.77 -9.67 -24.81
N ARG A 422 -15.93 -9.43 -24.19
CA ARG A 422 -16.92 -8.40 -24.62
C ARG A 422 -16.44 -6.94 -24.51
N ASN A 423 -15.22 -6.73 -24.02
CA ASN A 423 -14.71 -5.43 -23.64
C ASN A 423 -14.01 -4.64 -24.78
N GLN A 424 -13.93 -5.21 -25.98
CA GLN A 424 -13.38 -4.55 -27.17
C GLN A 424 -14.40 -4.26 -28.28
N ASP A 425 -15.50 -5.01 -28.33
CA ASP A 425 -16.49 -4.90 -29.42
C ASP A 425 -17.43 -3.69 -29.30
N ASN A 426 -17.44 -3.00 -28.16
CA ASN A 426 -18.21 -1.76 -28.00
C ASN A 426 -17.36 -0.56 -28.42
N GLY A 427 -17.25 -0.34 -29.72
CA GLY A 427 -17.11 1.00 -30.26
C GLY A 427 -18.34 1.82 -29.85
N VAL A 428 -18.25 2.52 -28.71
CA VAL A 428 -19.35 3.31 -28.16
C VAL A 428 -19.57 4.53 -29.07
N GLY A 429 -20.53 4.41 -29.98
CA GLY A 429 -21.27 5.56 -30.49
C GLY A 429 -22.10 6.19 -29.37
N PRO A 430 -22.34 7.51 -29.40
CA PRO A 430 -22.79 8.29 -28.24
C PRO A 430 -24.18 7.94 -27.66
N ASP A 431 -24.95 7.04 -28.28
CA ASP A 431 -26.37 6.81 -27.94
C ASP A 431 -26.74 5.38 -27.50
N SER A 432 -25.80 4.44 -27.39
CA SER A 432 -26.12 3.12 -26.82
C SER A 432 -25.86 3.12 -25.32
N GLY A 433 -26.89 2.90 -24.50
CA GLY A 433 -26.81 2.67 -23.04
C GLY A 433 -26.08 1.37 -22.67
N GLY A 434 -24.87 1.20 -23.19
CA GLY A 434 -24.01 0.03 -23.04
C GLY A 434 -23.21 0.07 -21.74
N VAL A 435 -23.07 -1.09 -21.13
CA VAL A 435 -22.27 -1.28 -19.91
C VAL A 435 -20.80 -1.00 -20.25
N ASP A 436 -20.18 -0.07 -19.52
CA ASP A 436 -18.74 0.19 -19.58
C ASP A 436 -17.98 -1.11 -19.30
N ALA A 437 -17.16 -1.52 -20.25
CA ALA A 437 -16.31 -2.70 -20.19
C ALA A 437 -15.46 -2.75 -18.90
N ALA A 438 -14.86 -1.62 -18.52
CA ALA A 438 -14.09 -1.51 -17.30
C ALA A 438 -14.99 -1.66 -16.07
N ALA A 439 -16.22 -1.17 -16.11
CA ALA A 439 -17.19 -1.38 -15.04
C ALA A 439 -17.56 -2.87 -14.89
N SER A 440 -17.81 -3.60 -15.98
CA SER A 440 -18.10 -5.04 -15.91
C SER A 440 -16.95 -5.86 -15.31
N VAL A 441 -15.71 -5.60 -15.72
CA VAL A 441 -14.54 -6.30 -15.16
C VAL A 441 -14.26 -5.87 -13.71
N ARG A 442 -14.50 -4.59 -13.38
CA ARG A 442 -14.43 -4.14 -11.98
C ARG A 442 -15.43 -4.88 -11.11
N GLU A 443 -16.66 -5.08 -11.57
CA GLU A 443 -17.65 -5.89 -10.83
C GLU A 443 -17.21 -7.34 -10.69
N PHE A 444 -16.66 -7.94 -11.74
CA PHE A 444 -16.07 -9.28 -11.65
C PHE A 444 -14.96 -9.36 -10.60
N CYS A 445 -14.02 -8.41 -10.58
CA CYS A 445 -12.97 -8.32 -9.57
C CYS A 445 -13.56 -8.18 -8.17
N TRP A 446 -14.59 -7.35 -8.02
CA TRP A 446 -15.27 -7.12 -6.76
C TRP A 446 -15.95 -8.38 -6.23
N GLU A 447 -16.66 -9.11 -7.10
CA GLU A 447 -17.29 -10.40 -6.76
C GLU A 447 -16.26 -11.48 -6.42
N LEU A 448 -15.18 -11.59 -7.19
CA LEU A 448 -14.09 -12.53 -6.94
C LEU A 448 -13.43 -12.27 -5.59
N LEU A 449 -13.06 -11.02 -5.33
CA LEU A 449 -12.39 -10.64 -4.09
C LEU A 449 -13.32 -10.75 -2.87
N ARG A 450 -14.63 -10.61 -3.05
CA ARG A 450 -15.60 -10.77 -1.97
C ARG A 450 -16.22 -12.17 -1.88
N GLU A 451 -15.79 -13.10 -2.73
CA GLU A 451 -16.33 -14.45 -2.76
C GLU A 451 -16.09 -15.19 -1.44
N ARG A 452 -17.15 -15.85 -0.97
CA ARG A 452 -17.13 -16.80 0.13
C ARG A 452 -17.90 -18.04 -0.25
N ARG A 453 -17.38 -19.18 0.16
CA ARG A 453 -18.07 -20.47 0.09
C ARG A 453 -17.89 -21.13 1.44
N GLU A 454 -18.98 -21.60 2.03
CA GLU A 454 -18.93 -22.26 3.35
C GLU A 454 -18.04 -23.52 3.33
N GLU A 455 -17.86 -24.12 2.15
CA GLU A 455 -17.03 -25.29 1.90
C GLU A 455 -15.54 -24.94 1.75
N ASP A 456 -15.19 -23.67 1.50
CA ASP A 456 -13.80 -23.25 1.31
C ASP A 456 -13.14 -23.07 2.68
N SER A 457 -12.21 -23.97 3.02
CA SER A 457 -11.35 -23.81 4.21
C SER A 457 -10.51 -22.52 4.16
N TRP A 458 -10.31 -21.95 2.96
CA TRP A 458 -9.44 -20.80 2.71
C TRP A 458 -10.06 -19.82 1.69
N PRO A 459 -11.14 -19.09 2.05
CA PRO A 459 -11.82 -18.20 1.12
C PRO A 459 -10.95 -16.99 0.73
N VAL A 460 -11.24 -16.38 -0.42
CA VAL A 460 -10.57 -15.15 -0.88
C VAL A 460 -10.91 -13.96 0.04
N CYS A 461 -12.18 -13.83 0.41
CA CYS A 461 -12.64 -12.91 1.47
C CYS A 461 -12.67 -13.66 2.80
N ARG A 462 -11.68 -13.38 3.66
CA ARG A 462 -11.47 -14.11 4.90
C ARG A 462 -12.29 -13.53 6.04
N GLU A 463 -12.90 -14.43 6.81
CA GLU A 463 -13.44 -14.08 8.13
C GLU A 463 -12.30 -13.89 9.12
N TYR A 464 -12.59 -13.10 10.16
CA TYR A 464 -11.70 -12.94 11.30
C TYR A 464 -11.62 -14.23 12.11
N LEU A 465 -10.49 -14.92 12.00
CA LEU A 465 -10.19 -16.14 12.74
C LEU A 465 -8.85 -15.99 13.47
N PRO A 466 -8.70 -16.61 14.66
CA PRO A 466 -7.43 -16.60 15.37
C PRO A 466 -6.35 -17.28 14.53
N ASP A 467 -5.16 -16.68 14.47
CA ASP A 467 -3.95 -17.29 13.94
C ASP A 467 -3.16 -18.01 15.05
N GLU A 468 -2.05 -18.66 14.65
CA GLU A 468 -1.14 -19.38 15.55
C GLU A 468 -0.53 -18.50 16.68
N ASN A 469 -0.57 -17.18 16.55
CA ASN A 469 -0.07 -16.19 17.51
C ASN A 469 -1.20 -15.52 18.31
N GLY A 470 -2.45 -15.99 18.17
CA GLY A 470 -3.63 -15.42 18.81
C GLY A 470 -4.02 -14.03 18.28
N LEU A 471 -3.61 -13.68 17.05
CA LEU A 471 -4.11 -12.52 16.32
C LEU A 471 -5.42 -12.88 15.63
N LEU A 472 -6.38 -11.97 15.61
CA LEU A 472 -7.65 -12.22 14.95
C LEU A 472 -7.56 -11.69 13.52
N ALA A 473 -7.12 -12.56 12.59
CA ALA A 473 -6.76 -12.19 11.23
C ALA A 473 -7.87 -12.53 10.23
N GLY A 474 -8.13 -11.62 9.30
CA GLY A 474 -9.16 -11.74 8.27
C GLY A 474 -9.04 -10.62 7.24
N THR A 475 -9.90 -10.58 6.24
CA THR A 475 -9.89 -9.47 5.27
C THR A 475 -10.26 -8.19 6.02
N VAL A 476 -9.37 -7.19 5.96
CA VAL A 476 -9.52 -5.86 6.55
C VAL A 476 -10.18 -4.89 5.57
N CYS A 477 -9.80 -4.95 4.30
CA CYS A 477 -10.44 -4.17 3.25
C CYS A 477 -10.29 -4.82 1.88
N THR A 478 -11.20 -4.47 0.99
CA THR A 478 -11.11 -4.70 -0.45
C THR A 478 -10.98 -3.34 -1.12
N VAL A 479 -10.02 -3.21 -2.03
CA VAL A 479 -9.81 -2.01 -2.85
C VAL A 479 -9.88 -2.35 -4.33
N ALA A 480 -10.40 -1.42 -5.12
CA ALA A 480 -10.33 -1.42 -6.57
C ALA A 480 -9.93 -0.03 -7.06
N PHE A 481 -8.89 0.01 -7.89
CA PHE A 481 -8.39 1.20 -8.56
C PHE A 481 -8.74 1.09 -10.04
N ASP A 482 -9.54 2.04 -10.52
CA ASP A 482 -9.71 2.31 -11.93
C ASP A 482 -8.81 3.50 -12.28
N CYS A 483 -7.65 3.18 -12.83
CA CYS A 483 -6.60 4.13 -13.14
C CYS A 483 -7.00 5.10 -14.24
N ARG A 484 -7.87 4.67 -15.18
CA ARG A 484 -8.33 5.47 -16.31
C ARG A 484 -9.28 6.57 -15.86
N SER A 485 -10.30 6.21 -15.08
CA SER A 485 -11.23 7.21 -14.52
C SER A 485 -10.66 7.93 -13.29
N GLY A 486 -9.58 7.40 -12.70
CA GLY A 486 -9.07 7.88 -11.43
C GLY A 486 -10.03 7.57 -10.28
N THR A 487 -10.73 6.44 -10.30
CA THR A 487 -11.65 6.05 -9.23
C THR A 487 -10.99 5.07 -8.25
N LEU A 488 -11.11 5.35 -6.95
CA LEU A 488 -10.79 4.43 -5.87
C LEU A 488 -12.09 3.94 -5.23
N SER A 489 -12.40 2.66 -5.37
CA SER A 489 -13.46 1.98 -4.63
C SER A 489 -12.86 1.21 -3.46
N VAL A 490 -13.41 1.38 -2.26
CA VAL A 490 -12.93 0.68 -1.07
C VAL A 490 -14.08 0.28 -0.16
N CYS A 491 -14.02 -0.94 0.37
CA CYS A 491 -14.93 -1.39 1.41
C CYS A 491 -14.16 -2.04 2.55
N ARG A 492 -14.75 -1.98 3.74
CA ARG A 492 -14.30 -2.79 4.87
C ARG A 492 -14.42 -4.27 4.53
N GLY A 493 -13.56 -5.06 5.15
CA GLY A 493 -13.59 -6.50 5.05
C GLY A 493 -14.71 -7.09 5.91
N ASN A 494 -14.55 -8.34 6.36
CA ASN A 494 -15.68 -9.10 6.90
C ASN A 494 -15.63 -9.26 8.42
N ARG A 495 -16.66 -8.75 9.13
CA ARG A 495 -16.91 -9.05 10.54
C ARG A 495 -18.06 -10.05 10.69
N SER A 496 -17.77 -11.27 11.13
CA SER A 496 -18.79 -12.23 11.53
C SER A 496 -19.62 -11.66 12.70
N GLY A 497 -20.95 -11.83 12.67
CA GLY A 497 -21.87 -11.37 13.73
C GLY A 497 -22.44 -9.96 13.57
N GLN A 498 -22.06 -9.21 12.54
CA GLN A 498 -22.79 -8.03 12.08
C GLN A 498 -23.61 -8.44 10.86
N GLY A 499 -24.94 -8.40 10.99
CA GLY A 499 -25.88 -8.96 10.03
C GLY A 499 -25.89 -8.28 8.67
N ASP A 500 -24.85 -8.47 7.86
CA ASP A 500 -24.90 -8.34 6.42
C ASP A 500 -25.69 -9.55 5.87
N ARG A 501 -26.98 -9.61 6.20
CA ARG A 501 -27.91 -10.30 5.29
C ARG A 501 -27.79 -9.53 3.99
N VAL A 502 -27.28 -10.21 2.96
CA VAL A 502 -27.41 -9.80 1.57
C VAL A 502 -28.91 -9.64 1.31
N SER A 503 -29.45 -8.45 1.57
CA SER A 503 -30.77 -8.07 1.08
C SER A 503 -30.66 -8.07 -0.44
N GLY A 504 -31.64 -8.66 -1.13
CA GLY A 504 -31.72 -8.74 -2.59
C GLY A 504 -31.89 -7.38 -3.30
N ASP A 505 -31.43 -6.31 -2.69
CA ASP A 505 -31.26 -4.97 -3.23
C ASP A 505 -29.76 -4.64 -3.14
N GLY A 506 -29.11 -4.50 -4.30
CA GLY A 506 -27.66 -4.40 -4.50
C GLY A 506 -27.03 -3.10 -3.99
N SER A 507 -27.44 -2.56 -2.84
CA SER A 507 -26.78 -1.43 -2.20
C SER A 507 -25.45 -1.88 -1.59
N ARG A 508 -24.43 -1.91 -2.44
CA ARG A 508 -23.01 -2.15 -2.14
C ARG A 508 -22.50 -1.12 -1.14
N ALA A 509 -22.29 -1.51 0.12
CA ALA A 509 -21.71 -0.65 1.16
C ALA A 509 -20.19 -0.43 0.98
N GLY A 510 -19.79 0.12 -0.17
CA GLY A 510 -18.43 0.54 -0.48
C GLY A 510 -18.40 2.05 -0.73
N ILE A 511 -17.28 2.70 -0.40
CA ILE A 511 -17.04 4.10 -0.75
C ILE A 511 -16.45 4.10 -2.15
N GLN A 512 -16.97 4.97 -3.01
CA GLN A 512 -16.34 5.30 -4.27
C GLN A 512 -15.82 6.74 -4.18
N LEU A 513 -14.50 6.91 -4.31
CA LEU A 513 -13.84 8.20 -4.39
C LEU A 513 -13.41 8.44 -5.83
N ILE A 514 -13.92 9.51 -6.44
CA ILE A 514 -13.38 10.00 -7.71
C ILE A 514 -12.19 10.91 -7.39
N MET A 515 -11.03 10.58 -7.94
CA MET A 515 -9.74 11.16 -7.56
C MET A 515 -9.33 12.29 -8.52
N THR A 516 -10.26 12.77 -9.34
CA THR A 516 -10.06 13.96 -10.17
C THR A 516 -9.71 15.15 -9.30
N THR A 517 -8.78 15.96 -9.82
CA THR A 517 -8.05 17.09 -9.21
C THR A 517 -8.60 17.59 -7.88
#